data_AF-B9TCY6-F1
#
_entry.id   AF-B9TCY6-F1
#
_cell.length_a   1.000
_cell.length_b   1.000
_cell.length_c   1.000
_cell.angle_alpha   90.00
_cell.angle_beta   90.00
_cell.angle_gamma   90.00
#
_symmetry.space_group_name_H-M   'P 1'
#
loop_
_entity.id
_entity.type
_entity.pdbx_description
1 polymer ?
#
loop_
_entity_poly.entity_id
_entity_poly.type
_entity_poly.pdbx_seq_one_letter_code
_entity_poly.pdbx_strand_id
1 'polypeptide(L)'
;MPQNSRSVSACRRDAGTDESGVHLRLLPPRNAARVVARERLLAQLRDARRMRCIVVQGPAGSGKTTALVAWREAMLPLGFDIAWLTFTSDDDDPAVCLGDLVSSLSQVNPSICKEAALLGGRGMDEEAVERTVIALVNGIARHPAELVLVLDDVHHLANARNHEALQWLLDYAPANLHIVFASRTIPPLSLGRLRDQGL
;
A
#
# COMPACT_ATOMS: atom_id res chain seq x y z
N MET A 1 -36.18 -28.29 -42.30
CA MET A 1 -36.07 -28.15 -40.83
C MET A 1 -34.68 -28.64 -40.40
N PRO A 2 -34.03 -28.06 -39.39
CA PRO A 2 -33.19 -26.85 -39.51
C PRO A 2 -31.72 -27.07 -39.06
N GLN A 3 -30.84 -26.11 -39.40
CA GLN A 3 -29.82 -25.41 -38.57
C GLN A 3 -28.81 -26.25 -37.74
N ASN A 4 -27.49 -26.02 -37.75
CA ASN A 4 -26.68 -24.82 -37.45
C ASN A 4 -25.22 -25.13 -37.89
N SER A 5 -24.42 -24.32 -38.59
CA SER A 5 -23.94 -22.93 -38.37
C SER A 5 -23.07 -22.67 -37.13
N ARG A 6 -21.85 -22.18 -37.45
CA ARG A 6 -20.93 -21.28 -36.71
C ARG A 6 -19.96 -21.92 -35.68
N SER A 7 -18.66 -21.92 -35.99
CA SER A 7 -17.63 -20.88 -35.70
C SER A 7 -17.22 -20.90 -34.22
N VAL A 8 -15.96 -20.81 -33.81
CA VAL A 8 -15.12 -19.59 -33.80
C VAL A 8 -13.69 -20.05 -33.47
N SER A 9 -12.75 -19.91 -34.40
CA SER A 9 -11.68 -18.89 -34.46
C SER A 9 -10.68 -18.89 -33.31
N ALA A 10 -9.42 -19.11 -33.69
CA ALA A 10 -8.24 -18.81 -32.90
C ALA A 10 -8.23 -17.34 -32.47
N CYS A 11 -7.91 -17.07 -31.20
CA CYS A 11 -7.51 -15.75 -30.76
C CYS A 11 -5.98 -15.71 -30.69
N ARG A 12 -5.42 -14.89 -31.58
CA ARG A 12 -4.01 -14.52 -31.62
C ARG A 12 -3.67 -13.71 -30.37
N ARG A 13 -2.40 -13.75 -29.99
CA ARG A 13 -1.79 -12.82 -29.03
C ARG A 13 -2.01 -11.40 -29.52
N ASP A 14 -2.65 -10.57 -28.70
CA ASP A 14 -2.47 -9.13 -28.73
C ASP A 14 -1.73 -8.72 -27.47
N ALA A 15 -0.61 -8.02 -27.68
CA ALA A 15 0.14 -7.33 -26.64
C ALA A 15 -0.70 -6.14 -26.16
N GLY A 16 -1.52 -6.36 -25.14
CA GLY A 16 -2.15 -5.30 -24.37
C GLY A 16 -1.25 -4.96 -23.18
N THR A 17 -0.93 -3.68 -23.04
CA THR A 17 -0.32 -3.10 -21.84
C THR A 17 -0.99 -3.64 -20.57
N ASP A 18 -0.18 -4.09 -19.62
CA ASP A 18 -0.57 -4.78 -18.39
C ASP A 18 -1.21 -3.84 -17.36
N GLU A 19 -2.36 -3.25 -17.72
CA GLU A 19 -3.20 -2.46 -16.79
C GLU A 19 -3.87 -3.36 -15.73
N SER A 20 -3.96 -4.67 -16.01
CA SER A 20 -4.60 -5.65 -15.11
C SER A 20 -3.73 -6.00 -13.90
N GLY A 21 -2.40 -6.05 -14.06
CA GLY A 21 -1.46 -6.31 -12.97
C GLY A 21 -1.29 -5.14 -11.99
N VAL A 22 -1.36 -3.90 -12.47
CA VAL A 22 -1.31 -2.68 -11.62
C VAL A 22 -2.49 -2.64 -10.67
N HIS A 23 -3.72 -2.87 -11.16
CA HIS A 23 -4.93 -2.85 -10.33
C HIS A 23 -4.93 -3.90 -9.20
N LEU A 24 -4.33 -5.07 -9.42
CA LEU A 24 -4.26 -6.14 -8.42
C LEU A 24 -3.26 -5.83 -7.30
N ARG A 25 -2.18 -5.09 -7.56
CA ARG A 25 -1.20 -4.66 -6.53
C ARG A 25 -1.80 -3.66 -5.55
N LEU A 26 -2.79 -2.91 -6.00
CA LEU A 26 -3.47 -1.87 -5.25
C LEU A 26 -4.67 -2.38 -4.43
N LEU A 27 -4.94 -3.70 -4.49
CA LEU A 27 -5.99 -4.38 -3.75
C LEU A 27 -5.39 -5.55 -2.96
N PRO A 28 -5.95 -5.89 -1.79
CA PRO A 28 -5.52 -7.05 -1.03
C PRO A 28 -5.82 -8.33 -1.82
N PRO A 29 -4.93 -9.34 -1.80
CA PRO A 29 -5.18 -10.58 -2.50
C PRO A 29 -6.33 -11.36 -1.87
N ARG A 30 -7.24 -11.86 -2.70
CA ARG A 30 -8.39 -12.67 -2.30
C ARG A 30 -7.94 -14.08 -1.96
N ASN A 31 -7.71 -14.41 -0.68
CA ASN A 31 -7.62 -15.81 -0.25
C ASN A 31 -8.05 -16.04 1.21
N ALA A 32 -8.89 -17.07 1.39
CA ALA A 32 -9.45 -17.54 2.65
C ALA A 32 -8.78 -18.86 3.07
N ALA A 33 -7.89 -18.86 4.07
CA ALA A 33 -7.48 -20.09 4.75
C ALA A 33 -6.96 -19.86 6.18
N ARG A 34 -7.53 -20.66 7.11
CA ARG A 34 -7.19 -21.00 8.51
C ARG A 34 -7.06 -19.90 9.59
N VAL A 35 -7.79 -20.12 10.69
CA VAL A 35 -8.33 -19.08 11.59
C VAL A 35 -7.68 -19.03 12.99
N VAL A 36 -7.05 -20.11 13.51
CA VAL A 36 -6.72 -20.17 14.96
C VAL A 36 -5.46 -19.39 15.36
N ALA A 37 -4.38 -19.39 14.57
CA ALA A 37 -3.19 -18.58 14.87
C ALA A 37 -3.40 -17.07 14.63
N ARG A 38 -4.51 -16.72 13.98
CA ARG A 38 -4.78 -15.38 13.43
C ARG A 38 -5.47 -14.47 14.44
N GLU A 39 -6.24 -15.02 15.38
CA GLU A 39 -6.99 -14.23 16.38
C GLU A 39 -6.08 -13.37 17.26
N ARG A 40 -4.95 -13.92 17.73
CA ARG A 40 -4.00 -13.15 18.55
C ARG A 40 -3.36 -12.00 17.77
N LEU A 41 -2.93 -12.24 16.54
CA LEU A 41 -2.34 -11.19 15.68
C LEU A 41 -3.40 -10.14 15.31
N LEU A 42 -4.61 -10.56 14.97
CA LEU A 42 -5.72 -9.66 14.69
C LEU A 42 -6.08 -8.80 15.90
N ALA A 43 -6.06 -9.36 17.11
CA ALA A 43 -6.26 -8.62 18.35
C ALA A 43 -5.14 -7.57 18.55
N GLN A 44 -3.88 -7.96 18.37
CA GLN A 44 -2.74 -7.03 18.45
C GLN A 44 -2.84 -5.89 17.43
N LEU A 45 -3.18 -6.21 16.18
CA LEU A 45 -3.38 -5.19 15.13
C LEU A 45 -4.56 -4.28 15.44
N ARG A 46 -5.64 -4.81 16.01
CA ARG A 46 -6.80 -4.01 16.43
C ARG A 46 -6.45 -3.08 17.58
N ASP A 47 -5.67 -3.56 18.56
CA ASP A 47 -5.26 -2.75 19.71
C ASP A 47 -4.28 -1.65 19.26
N ALA A 48 -3.40 -1.96 18.32
CA ALA A 48 -2.45 -1.02 17.72
C ALA A 48 -3.05 -0.17 16.58
N ARG A 49 -4.35 -0.23 16.28
CA ARG A 49 -4.95 0.37 15.07
C ARG A 49 -4.79 1.90 14.94
N ARG A 50 -4.50 2.59 16.06
CA ARG A 50 -4.27 4.05 16.11
C ARG A 50 -2.80 4.42 16.26
N MET A 51 -1.92 3.43 16.30
CA MET A 51 -0.48 3.67 16.31
C MET A 51 -0.08 4.25 14.96
N ARG A 52 0.90 5.15 14.95
CA ARG A 52 1.33 5.79 13.69
C ARG A 52 1.94 4.78 12.73
N CYS A 53 2.66 3.79 13.27
CA CYS A 53 3.38 2.81 12.48
C CYS A 53 3.23 1.41 13.10
N ILE A 54 2.85 0.44 12.26
CA ILE A 54 2.81 -0.99 12.61
C ILE A 54 3.74 -1.73 11.66
N VAL A 55 4.60 -2.61 12.20
CA VAL A 55 5.43 -3.50 11.38
C VAL A 55 5.01 -4.94 11.63
N VAL A 56 4.54 -5.60 10.57
CA VAL A 56 4.20 -7.03 10.57
C VAL A 56 5.33 -7.78 9.89
N GLN A 57 6.17 -8.43 10.70
CA GLN A 57 7.30 -9.22 10.22
C GLN A 57 6.99 -10.72 10.23
N GLY A 58 7.44 -11.44 9.21
CA GLY A 58 7.34 -12.89 9.15
C GLY A 58 7.84 -13.47 7.83
N PRO A 59 8.27 -14.74 7.81
CA PRO A 59 8.81 -15.38 6.61
C PRO A 59 7.76 -15.51 5.48
N ALA A 60 8.21 -15.94 4.30
CA ALA A 60 7.29 -16.29 3.22
C ALA A 60 6.29 -17.35 3.68
N GLY A 61 5.04 -17.26 3.23
CA GLY A 61 4.00 -18.22 3.60
C GLY A 61 3.49 -18.13 5.06
N SER A 62 3.97 -17.17 5.87
CA SER A 62 3.47 -16.98 7.24
C SER A 62 2.07 -16.35 7.31
N GLY A 63 1.49 -15.99 6.16
CA GLY A 63 0.14 -15.43 6.08
C GLY A 63 0.02 -13.98 6.55
N LYS A 64 1.09 -13.17 6.50
CA LYS A 64 1.05 -11.72 6.83
C LYS A 64 -0.05 -11.00 6.06
N THR A 65 0.02 -11.11 4.74
CA THR A 65 -0.95 -10.55 3.80
C THR A 65 -2.35 -11.00 4.15
N THR A 66 -2.55 -12.31 4.34
CA THR A 66 -3.82 -12.87 4.76
C THR A 66 -4.29 -12.20 6.06
N ALA A 67 -3.50 -12.17 7.13
CA ALA A 67 -3.84 -11.49 8.38
C ALA A 67 -4.26 -10.02 8.18
N LEU A 68 -3.51 -9.27 7.37
CA LEU A 68 -3.82 -7.89 7.03
C LEU A 68 -5.12 -7.73 6.24
N VAL A 69 -5.46 -8.67 5.33
CA VAL A 69 -6.77 -8.68 4.65
C VAL A 69 -7.91 -8.84 5.66
N ALA A 70 -7.80 -9.77 6.61
CA ALA A 70 -8.86 -9.93 7.62
C ALA A 70 -8.92 -8.73 8.58
N TRP A 71 -7.78 -8.13 8.89
CA TRP A 71 -7.74 -6.91 9.69
C TRP A 71 -8.40 -5.74 8.97
N ARG A 72 -8.14 -5.56 7.67
CA ARG A 72 -8.83 -4.57 6.82
C ARG A 72 -10.34 -4.71 6.91
N GLU A 73 -10.87 -5.91 6.68
CA GLU A 73 -12.32 -6.17 6.75
C GLU A 73 -12.91 -5.83 8.14
N ALA A 74 -12.13 -5.97 9.20
CA ALA A 74 -12.54 -5.58 10.56
C ALA A 74 -12.47 -4.07 10.81
N MET A 75 -11.64 -3.32 10.07
CA MET A 75 -11.44 -1.88 10.23
C MET A 75 -12.44 -1.04 9.42
N LEU A 76 -12.88 -1.52 8.25
CA LEU A 76 -13.83 -0.80 7.40
C LEU A 76 -15.14 -0.41 8.15
N PRO A 77 -15.79 -1.30 8.93
CA PRO A 77 -17.00 -0.93 9.69
C PRO A 77 -16.75 0.07 10.82
N LEU A 78 -15.50 0.28 11.22
CA LEU A 78 -15.11 1.25 12.25
C LEU A 78 -14.85 2.65 11.66
N GLY A 79 -15.04 2.83 10.35
CA GLY A 79 -14.86 4.12 9.67
C GLY A 79 -13.42 4.43 9.27
N PHE A 80 -12.54 3.42 9.21
CA PHE A 80 -11.20 3.57 8.63
C PHE A 80 -11.27 3.39 7.13
N ASP A 81 -10.63 4.31 6.41
CA ASP A 81 -10.32 4.13 5.01
C ASP A 81 -8.96 3.43 4.87
N ILE A 82 -8.83 2.58 3.86
CA ILE A 82 -7.64 1.72 3.71
C ILE A 82 -7.13 1.79 2.27
N ALA A 83 -5.94 2.38 2.11
CA ALA A 83 -5.12 2.27 0.91
C ALA A 83 -4.20 1.06 1.03
N TRP A 84 -4.03 0.33 -0.07
CA TRP A 84 -3.21 -0.88 -0.11
C TRP A 84 -2.24 -0.82 -1.29
N LEU A 85 -0.98 -1.15 -1.04
CA LEU A 85 0.04 -1.30 -2.06
C LEU A 85 0.90 -2.53 -1.75
N THR A 86 0.95 -3.46 -2.68
CA THR A 86 1.80 -4.66 -2.61
C THR A 86 2.97 -4.49 -3.55
N PHE A 87 4.19 -4.52 -3.02
CA PHE A 87 5.40 -4.43 -3.82
C PHE A 87 5.80 -5.78 -4.41
N THR A 88 6.34 -5.73 -5.61
CA THR A 88 6.97 -6.85 -6.32
C THR A 88 8.44 -6.51 -6.58
N SER A 89 9.22 -7.50 -7.03
CA SER A 89 10.64 -7.28 -7.36
C SER A 89 10.89 -6.22 -8.44
N ASP A 90 9.88 -5.94 -9.26
CA ASP A 90 9.99 -5.02 -10.39
C ASP A 90 9.68 -3.56 -9.97
N ASP A 91 9.23 -3.35 -8.72
CA ASP A 91 8.81 -2.05 -8.19
C ASP A 91 9.94 -1.29 -7.47
N ASP A 92 11.20 -1.76 -7.56
CA ASP A 92 12.35 -1.11 -6.91
C ASP A 92 12.84 0.18 -7.63
N ASP A 93 12.14 0.58 -8.70
CA ASP A 93 12.33 1.89 -9.33
C ASP A 93 11.59 2.99 -8.55
N PRO A 94 12.26 4.10 -8.14
CA PRO A 94 11.63 5.14 -7.35
C PRO A 94 10.48 5.88 -8.00
N ALA A 95 10.47 6.03 -9.33
CA ALA A 95 9.38 6.67 -10.02
C ALA A 95 8.14 5.78 -10.03
N VAL A 96 8.35 4.47 -10.25
CA VAL A 96 7.28 3.46 -10.18
C VAL A 96 6.72 3.38 -8.77
N CYS A 97 7.56 3.22 -7.75
CA CYS A 97 7.14 3.15 -6.35
C CYS A 97 6.32 4.39 -5.94
N LEU A 98 6.78 5.59 -6.27
CA LEU A 98 6.06 6.83 -5.95
C LEU A 98 4.73 6.93 -6.72
N GLY A 99 4.72 6.57 -8.00
CA GLY A 99 3.52 6.54 -8.82
C GLY A 99 2.46 5.57 -8.29
N ASP A 100 2.88 4.38 -7.88
CA ASP A 100 2.00 3.37 -7.30
C ASP A 100 1.47 3.78 -5.92
N LEU A 101 2.30 4.45 -5.10
CA LEU A 101 1.87 5.05 -3.84
C LEU A 101 0.76 6.08 -4.07
N VAL A 102 0.98 7.03 -4.98
CA VAL A 102 -0.04 8.04 -5.37
C VAL A 102 -1.30 7.34 -5.89
N SER A 103 -1.15 6.32 -6.72
CA SER A 103 -2.27 5.56 -7.28
C SER A 103 -3.08 4.85 -6.19
N SER A 104 -2.43 4.23 -5.20
CA SER A 104 -3.09 3.54 -4.09
C SER A 104 -3.97 4.49 -3.24
N LEU A 105 -3.45 5.69 -2.95
CA LEU A 105 -4.17 6.72 -2.20
C LEU A 105 -5.31 7.33 -3.01
N SER A 106 -5.12 7.48 -4.33
CA SER A 106 -6.15 8.02 -5.22
C SER A 106 -7.40 7.13 -5.30
N GLN A 107 -7.26 5.81 -5.09
CA GLN A 107 -8.40 4.88 -5.06
C GLN A 107 -9.30 5.06 -3.83
N VAL A 108 -8.73 5.53 -2.72
CA VAL A 108 -9.50 5.87 -1.52
C VAL A 108 -10.23 7.19 -1.74
N ASN A 109 -9.47 8.22 -2.09
CA ASN A 109 -10.02 9.55 -2.33
C ASN A 109 -9.10 10.32 -3.30
N PRO A 110 -9.52 10.57 -4.55
CA PRO A 110 -8.70 11.30 -5.52
C PRO A 110 -8.28 12.70 -5.07
N SER A 111 -9.02 13.32 -4.15
CA SER A 111 -8.68 14.66 -3.64
C SER A 111 -7.40 14.67 -2.79
N ILE A 112 -7.01 13.53 -2.18
CA ILE A 112 -5.74 13.38 -1.47
C ILE A 112 -4.56 13.66 -2.41
N CYS A 113 -4.63 13.13 -3.62
CA CYS A 113 -3.52 13.16 -4.57
C CYS A 113 -3.52 14.39 -5.48
N LYS A 114 -4.48 15.31 -5.34
CA LYS A 114 -4.67 16.42 -6.29
C LYS A 114 -3.43 17.31 -6.41
N GLU A 115 -2.81 17.67 -5.28
CA GLU A 115 -1.59 18.50 -5.28
C GLU A 115 -0.37 17.70 -5.74
N ALA A 116 -0.22 16.46 -5.27
CA ALA A 116 0.87 15.56 -5.67
C ALA A 116 0.89 15.28 -7.18
N ALA A 117 -0.28 15.10 -7.80
CA ALA A 117 -0.41 14.89 -9.25
C ALA A 117 0.08 16.09 -10.08
N LEU A 118 0.00 17.32 -9.54
CA LEU A 118 0.54 18.53 -10.20
C LEU A 118 2.08 18.62 -10.12
N LEU A 119 2.68 17.89 -9.17
CA LEU A 119 4.12 17.86 -8.94
C LEU A 119 4.80 16.67 -9.65
N GLY A 120 4.08 15.57 -9.89
CA GLY A 120 4.60 14.32 -10.48
C GLY A 120 5.18 14.39 -11.90
N GLY A 121 5.22 15.58 -12.53
CA GLY A 121 5.90 15.82 -13.81
C GLY A 121 7.19 16.63 -13.71
N ARG A 122 7.66 16.97 -12.50
CA ARG A 122 8.77 17.92 -12.28
C ARG A 122 10.15 17.28 -12.08
N GLY A 123 10.26 15.96 -12.24
CA GLY A 123 11.51 15.21 -12.12
C GLY A 123 11.49 14.19 -10.98
N MET A 124 12.59 13.43 -10.86
CA MET A 124 12.81 12.38 -9.85
C MET A 124 14.07 12.66 -9.02
N ASP A 125 14.39 13.94 -8.85
CA ASP A 125 15.38 14.35 -7.85
C ASP A 125 14.78 14.31 -6.44
N GLU A 126 15.66 14.36 -5.45
CA GLU A 126 15.32 14.24 -4.02
C GLU A 126 14.27 15.28 -3.61
N GLU A 127 14.45 16.54 -4.02
CA GLU A 127 13.55 17.65 -3.71
C GLU A 127 12.16 17.45 -4.35
N ALA A 128 12.08 16.93 -5.57
CA ALA A 128 10.80 16.62 -6.23
C ALA A 128 10.04 15.49 -5.52
N VAL A 129 10.75 14.43 -5.11
CA VAL A 129 10.15 13.33 -4.35
C VAL A 129 9.65 13.82 -3.00
N GLU A 130 10.46 14.56 -2.24
CA GLU A 130 10.06 15.09 -0.92
C GLU A 130 8.83 16.00 -1.04
N ARG A 131 8.82 16.94 -2.00
CA ARG A 131 7.65 17.80 -2.25
C ARG A 131 6.40 17.01 -2.57
N THR A 132 6.53 15.92 -3.32
CA THR A 132 5.41 15.03 -3.65
C THR A 132 4.89 14.33 -2.40
N VAL A 133 5.78 13.82 -1.53
CA VAL A 133 5.40 13.21 -0.25
C VAL A 133 4.70 14.22 0.67
N ILE A 134 5.23 15.45 0.78
CA ILE A 134 4.60 16.53 1.56
C ILE A 134 3.20 16.86 1.02
N ALA A 135 3.03 16.93 -0.29
CA ALA A 135 1.73 17.17 -0.91
C ALA A 135 0.73 16.04 -0.60
N LEU A 136 1.17 14.78 -0.64
CA LEU A 136 0.35 13.63 -0.23
C LEU A 136 -0.04 13.73 1.24
N VAL A 137 0.90 13.99 2.13
CA VAL A 137 0.67 14.18 3.56
C VAL A 137 -0.36 15.26 3.84
N ASN A 138 -0.25 16.41 3.16
CA ASN A 138 -1.22 17.51 3.30
C ASN A 138 -2.61 17.12 2.79
N GLY A 139 -2.68 16.35 1.69
CA GLY A 139 -3.92 15.78 1.20
C GLY A 139 -4.56 14.84 2.22
N ILE A 140 -3.77 13.94 2.81
CA ILE A 140 -4.21 13.00 3.85
C ILE A 140 -4.69 13.74 5.09
N ALA A 141 -3.97 14.78 5.54
CA ALA A 141 -4.36 15.56 6.72
C ALA A 141 -5.72 16.25 6.60
N ARG A 142 -6.19 16.49 5.36
CA ARG A 142 -7.52 17.08 5.07
C ARG A 142 -8.60 16.01 4.85
N HIS A 143 -8.22 14.73 4.78
CA HIS A 143 -9.16 13.63 4.65
C HIS A 143 -9.94 13.46 5.96
N PRO A 144 -11.29 13.35 5.92
CA PRO A 144 -12.12 13.42 7.14
C PRO A 144 -12.06 12.16 8.01
N ALA A 145 -11.53 11.05 7.51
CA ALA A 145 -11.45 9.78 8.21
C ALA A 145 -10.01 9.40 8.58
N GLU A 146 -9.88 8.41 9.46
CA GLU A 146 -8.61 7.73 9.72
C GLU A 146 -8.22 6.95 8.45
N LEU A 147 -7.00 7.17 7.96
CA LEU A 147 -6.47 6.50 6.78
C LEU A 147 -5.36 5.53 7.18
N VAL A 148 -5.56 4.25 6.83
CA VAL A 148 -4.52 3.24 6.94
C VAL A 148 -3.88 3.04 5.57
N LEU A 149 -2.56 3.22 5.48
CA LEU A 149 -1.77 2.82 4.32
C LEU A 149 -1.07 1.50 4.60
N VAL A 150 -1.51 0.43 3.93
CA VAL A 150 -0.87 -0.88 4.00
C VAL A 150 0.14 -1.01 2.88
N LEU A 151 1.40 -1.20 3.25
CA LEU A 151 2.53 -1.44 2.38
C LEU A 151 2.97 -2.90 2.58
N ASP A 152 2.58 -3.78 1.67
CA ASP A 152 2.85 -5.21 1.74
C ASP A 152 4.07 -5.61 0.89
N ASP A 153 4.74 -6.65 1.36
CA ASP A 153 5.97 -7.19 0.77
C ASP A 153 7.10 -6.17 0.54
N VAL A 154 7.25 -5.20 1.45
CA VAL A 154 8.23 -4.09 1.42
C VAL A 154 9.68 -4.53 1.26
N HIS A 155 10.04 -5.75 1.68
CA HIS A 155 11.35 -6.35 1.43
C HIS A 155 11.78 -6.42 -0.06
N HIS A 156 10.86 -6.21 -1.01
CA HIS A 156 11.21 -6.07 -2.42
C HIS A 156 11.86 -4.74 -2.77
N LEU A 157 11.70 -3.71 -1.92
CA LEU A 157 12.38 -2.43 -2.08
C LEU A 157 13.78 -2.53 -1.47
N ALA A 158 14.79 -2.36 -2.32
CA ALA A 158 16.20 -2.31 -1.93
C ALA A 158 16.80 -0.91 -2.14
N ASN A 159 16.22 -0.12 -3.04
CA ASN A 159 16.67 1.21 -3.39
C ASN A 159 16.57 2.18 -2.20
N ALA A 160 17.65 2.90 -1.91
CA ALA A 160 17.71 3.87 -0.83
C ALA A 160 16.68 5.01 -0.99
N ARG A 161 16.40 5.44 -2.22
CA ARG A 161 15.41 6.50 -2.50
C ARG A 161 13.98 6.09 -2.16
N ASN A 162 13.66 4.80 -2.33
CA ASN A 162 12.36 4.26 -1.90
C ASN A 162 12.24 4.31 -0.38
N HIS A 163 13.27 3.86 0.32
CA HIS A 163 13.30 3.93 1.78
C HIS A 163 13.24 5.36 2.31
N GLU A 164 13.90 6.30 1.65
CA GLU A 164 13.86 7.73 1.99
C GLU A 164 12.45 8.31 1.80
N ALA A 165 11.78 8.03 0.70
CA ALA A 165 10.39 8.45 0.49
C ALA A 165 9.44 7.90 1.56
N LEU A 166 9.60 6.62 1.93
CA LEU A 166 8.82 6.00 3.02
C LEU A 166 9.17 6.59 4.39
N GLN A 167 10.43 6.98 4.60
CA GLN A 167 10.87 7.66 5.81
C GLN A 167 10.25 9.05 5.94
N TRP A 168 10.23 9.85 4.87
CA TRP A 168 9.53 11.14 4.87
C TRP A 168 8.04 10.99 5.11
N LEU A 169 7.40 9.96 4.53
CA LEU A 169 6.00 9.70 4.79
C LEU A 169 5.73 9.41 6.28
N LEU A 170 6.63 8.70 6.96
CA LEU A 170 6.55 8.45 8.40
C LEU A 170 6.82 9.69 9.23
N ASP A 171 7.85 10.47 8.87
CA ASP A 171 8.27 11.66 9.62
C ASP A 171 7.24 12.78 9.52
N TYR A 172 6.59 12.92 8.36
CA TYR A 172 5.56 13.92 8.10
C TYR A 172 4.13 13.40 8.32
N ALA A 173 3.94 12.15 8.76
CA ALA A 173 2.61 11.55 8.90
C ALA A 173 1.69 12.40 9.80
N PRO A 174 0.51 12.81 9.31
CA PRO A 174 -0.47 13.51 10.13
C PRO A 174 -1.11 12.56 11.14
N ALA A 175 -1.84 13.11 12.12
CA ALA A 175 -2.44 12.30 13.20
C ALA A 175 -3.45 11.25 12.71
N ASN A 176 -4.07 11.48 11.55
CA ASN A 176 -5.04 10.59 10.93
C ASN A 176 -4.43 9.59 9.93
N LEU A 177 -3.10 9.50 9.84
CA LEU A 177 -2.40 8.53 9.00
C LEU A 177 -1.77 7.43 9.86
N HIS A 178 -2.13 6.20 9.55
CA HIS A 178 -1.53 4.99 10.13
C HIS A 178 -0.86 4.17 9.04
N ILE A 179 0.42 3.85 9.19
CA ILE A 179 1.18 3.13 8.17
C ILE A 179 1.46 1.71 8.66
N VAL A 180 1.18 0.72 7.83
CA VAL A 180 1.41 -0.70 8.14
C VAL A 180 2.39 -1.28 7.14
N PHE A 181 3.59 -1.64 7.60
CA PHE A 181 4.58 -2.32 6.78
C PHE A 181 4.50 -3.83 7.02
N ALA A 182 4.18 -4.61 5.99
CA ALA A 182 4.39 -6.05 6.00
C ALA A 182 5.64 -6.41 5.21
N SER A 183 6.51 -7.19 5.84
CA SER A 183 7.81 -7.51 5.27
C SER A 183 8.38 -8.82 5.82
N ARG A 184 9.32 -9.43 5.09
CA ARG A 184 10.08 -10.60 5.57
C ARG A 184 11.20 -10.19 6.52
N THR A 185 11.76 -9.01 6.28
CA THR A 185 12.84 -8.39 7.06
C THR A 185 12.36 -7.08 7.64
N ILE A 186 13.04 -6.57 8.66
CA ILE A 186 12.76 -5.21 9.15
C ILE A 186 13.19 -4.24 8.04
N PRO A 187 12.28 -3.39 7.52
CA PRO A 187 12.67 -2.37 6.54
C PRO A 187 13.74 -1.44 7.15
N PRO A 188 14.72 -0.96 6.36
CA PRO A 188 15.78 -0.07 6.83
C PRO A 188 15.26 1.37 7.06
N LEU A 189 14.20 1.49 7.86
CA LEU A 189 13.58 2.74 8.26
C LEU A 189 13.96 3.07 9.71
N SER A 190 14.05 4.35 10.03
CA SER A 190 14.39 4.86 11.37
C SER A 190 13.21 4.75 12.34
N LEU A 191 12.79 3.52 12.63
CA LEU A 191 11.63 3.22 13.48
C LEU A 191 11.90 3.46 14.98
N GLY A 192 13.17 3.61 15.38
CA GLY A 192 13.56 3.81 16.78
C GLY A 192 12.97 5.08 17.40
N ARG A 193 12.91 6.18 16.63
CA ARG A 193 12.31 7.44 17.11
C ARG A 193 10.80 7.35 17.36
N LEU A 194 10.09 6.47 16.66
CA LEU A 194 8.66 6.25 16.86
C LEU A 194 8.39 5.43 18.13
N ARG A 195 9.24 4.43 18.42
CA ARG A 195 9.15 3.62 19.65
C ARG A 195 9.39 4.42 20.92
N ASP A 196 10.33 5.37 20.89
CA ASP A 196 10.68 6.20 22.05
C ASP A 196 9.63 7.28 22.36
N GLN A 197 8.74 7.60 21.40
CA GLN A 197 7.65 8.56 21.59
C GLN A 197 6.35 7.93 22.12
N GLY A 198 6.31 6.60 22.33
CA GLY A 198 5.11 5.90 22.78
C GLY A 198 3.93 5.98 21.79
N LEU A 199 4.25 6.18 20.50
CA LEU A 199 3.31 6.33 19.37
C LEU A 199 3.25 5.11 18.46
#